data_AF-Q6AA52-F1
#
_entry.id   AF-Q6AA52-F1
#
_cell.length_a   1.000
_cell.length_b   1.000
_cell.length_c   1.000
_cell.angle_alpha   90.00
_cell.angle_beta   90.00
_cell.angle_gamma   90.00
#
_symmetry.space_group_name_H-M   'P 1'
#
loop_
_entity.id
_entity.type
_entity.pdbx_description
1 polymer ?
#
loop_
_entity_poly.entity_id
_entity_poly.type
_entity_poly.pdbx_seq_one_letter_code
_entity_poly.pdbx_strand_id
1 'polypeptide(L)'
;MGVCADLTVTASWDCIAEILDLTPDIPHARGFNATERSGAVTVAAAMAAYTQLGILAFAIYGHDVQNADDALTDDVSARILSFGRAALAVGLMRVRSYLAMGTVSMGIAGCHVPEQALQDYLGMRSQYIDMVELGRRITAGIYDHVEWKWAMAWVSASVRTEIRLTSSTAMLTSVNSWSIRSRWCWLPETS
;
A
#
# COMPACT_ATOMS: atom_id res chain seq x y z
N MET A 1 -14.88 9.20 -8.61
CA MET A 1 -15.16 7.74 -8.57
C MET A 1 -14.17 7.10 -7.60
N GLY A 2 -14.60 6.06 -6.87
CA GLY A 2 -13.81 5.35 -5.85
C GLY A 2 -13.19 4.04 -6.35
N VAL A 3 -13.04 3.87 -7.66
CA VAL A 3 -12.43 2.70 -8.30
C VAL A 3 -10.97 3.00 -8.59
N CYS A 4 -10.06 2.10 -8.19
CA CYS A 4 -8.61 2.31 -8.34
C CYS A 4 -7.92 1.35 -9.31
N ALA A 5 -8.64 0.37 -9.86
CA ALA A 5 -8.20 -0.58 -10.88
C ALA A 5 -9.40 -1.32 -11.47
N ASP A 6 -9.22 -1.89 -12.66
CA ASP A 6 -10.19 -2.76 -13.32
C ASP A 6 -9.67 -4.19 -13.46
N LEU A 7 -10.56 -5.17 -13.27
CA LEU A 7 -10.32 -6.58 -13.55
C LEU A 7 -11.46 -7.10 -14.44
N THR A 8 -11.20 -7.13 -15.74
CA THR A 8 -12.14 -7.68 -16.72
C THR A 8 -12.00 -9.20 -16.80
N VAL A 9 -13.11 -9.91 -16.62
CA VAL A 9 -13.17 -11.39 -16.68
C VAL A 9 -14.02 -11.85 -17.86
N THR A 10 -13.57 -12.88 -18.58
CA THR A 10 -14.36 -13.45 -19.69
C THR A 10 -14.03 -14.91 -19.94
N ALA A 11 -15.06 -15.73 -20.08
CA ALA A 11 -14.90 -17.12 -20.47
C ALA A 11 -14.95 -17.32 -21.99
N SER A 12 -15.49 -16.38 -22.76
CA SER A 12 -15.84 -16.56 -24.17
C SER A 12 -15.11 -15.60 -25.11
N TRP A 13 -15.36 -15.76 -26.40
CA TRP A 13 -14.97 -14.75 -27.37
C TRP A 13 -15.81 -13.48 -27.22
N ASP A 14 -15.14 -12.34 -27.17
CA ASP A 14 -15.78 -11.02 -27.18
C ASP A 14 -15.21 -10.10 -28.28
N CYS A 15 -16.05 -9.17 -28.76
CA CYS A 15 -15.65 -8.08 -29.66
C CYS A 15 -14.77 -7.06 -28.92
N ILE A 16 -13.46 -7.30 -28.88
CA ILE A 16 -12.47 -6.56 -28.07
C ILE A 16 -12.61 -5.04 -28.14
N ALA A 17 -12.68 -4.47 -29.35
CA ALA A 17 -12.71 -3.03 -29.53
C ALA A 17 -13.91 -2.33 -28.87
N GLU A 18 -14.98 -3.07 -28.57
CA GLU A 18 -16.22 -2.53 -27.98
C GLU A 18 -16.21 -2.58 -26.44
N ILE A 19 -15.31 -3.35 -25.83
CA ILE A 19 -15.39 -3.69 -24.40
C ILE A 19 -14.12 -3.36 -23.61
N LEU A 20 -13.10 -2.79 -24.24
CA LEU A 20 -11.89 -2.36 -23.55
C LEU A 20 -12.21 -1.21 -22.59
N ASP A 21 -11.75 -1.33 -21.35
CA ASP A 21 -11.60 -0.16 -20.49
C ASP A 21 -10.40 0.66 -21.00
N LEU A 22 -10.67 1.93 -21.34
CA LEU A 22 -9.69 2.86 -21.91
C LEU A 22 -9.20 3.87 -20.87
N THR A 23 -9.54 3.71 -19.59
CA THR A 23 -9.17 4.62 -18.51
C THR A 23 -7.65 4.62 -18.30
N PRO A 24 -6.90 5.66 -18.68
CA PRO A 24 -5.43 5.56 -18.78
C PRO A 24 -4.73 5.59 -17.42
N ASP A 25 -5.42 6.02 -16.36
CA ASP A 25 -4.83 6.36 -15.07
C ASP A 25 -5.02 5.32 -13.97
N ILE A 26 -5.61 4.17 -14.30
CA ILE A 26 -5.77 3.03 -13.38
C ILE A 26 -5.13 1.76 -13.96
N PRO A 27 -4.64 0.85 -13.12
CA PRO A 27 -4.18 -0.46 -13.58
C PRO A 27 -5.33 -1.31 -14.11
N HIS A 28 -5.10 -1.98 -15.23
CA HIS A 28 -6.04 -2.92 -15.85
C HIS A 28 -5.51 -4.34 -15.75
N ALA A 29 -6.37 -5.30 -15.47
CA ALA A 29 -6.08 -6.71 -15.63
C ALA A 29 -7.20 -7.41 -16.40
N ARG A 30 -6.83 -8.40 -17.21
CA ARG A 30 -7.77 -9.21 -17.96
C ARG A 30 -7.46 -10.68 -17.81
N GLY A 31 -8.48 -11.49 -17.55
CA GLY A 31 -8.26 -12.91 -17.38
C GLY A 31 -9.45 -13.80 -17.66
N PHE A 32 -9.10 -15.10 -17.64
CA PHE A 32 -9.89 -16.32 -17.54
C PHE A 32 -9.70 -17.29 -18.72
N ASN A 33 -9.44 -18.55 -18.37
CA ASN A 33 -9.03 -19.63 -19.26
C ASN A 33 -9.99 -20.82 -19.07
N ALA A 34 -10.81 -21.10 -20.08
CA ALA A 34 -11.56 -22.35 -20.20
C ALA A 34 -11.30 -22.93 -21.59
N THR A 35 -11.27 -24.25 -21.77
CA THR A 35 -11.08 -24.85 -23.11
C THR A 35 -12.32 -24.84 -23.96
N GLU A 36 -13.48 -25.05 -23.35
CA GLU A 36 -14.76 -25.14 -24.06
C GLU A 36 -15.20 -23.78 -24.61
N ARG A 37 -14.60 -22.70 -24.12
CA ARG A 37 -14.94 -21.33 -24.51
C ARG A 37 -13.65 -20.54 -24.72
N SER A 38 -13.52 -19.87 -25.86
CA SER A 38 -12.27 -19.26 -26.33
C SER A 38 -11.82 -17.99 -25.56
N GLY A 39 -11.99 -17.93 -24.23
CA GLY A 39 -11.60 -16.80 -23.38
C GLY A 39 -10.11 -16.47 -23.47
N ALA A 40 -9.25 -17.49 -23.60
CA ALA A 40 -7.81 -17.33 -23.84
C ALA A 40 -7.51 -16.43 -25.06
N VAL A 41 -8.26 -16.62 -26.14
CA VAL A 41 -8.11 -15.87 -27.40
C VAL A 41 -8.51 -14.42 -27.19
N THR A 42 -9.57 -14.19 -26.41
CA THR A 42 -10.05 -12.85 -26.06
C THR A 42 -9.11 -12.10 -25.12
N VAL A 43 -8.44 -12.78 -24.19
CA VAL A 43 -7.37 -12.18 -23.39
C VAL A 43 -6.21 -11.76 -24.29
N ALA A 44 -5.72 -12.66 -25.16
CA ALA A 44 -4.61 -12.35 -26.06
C ALA A 44 -4.91 -11.20 -27.03
N ALA A 45 -6.11 -11.19 -27.64
CA ALA A 45 -6.54 -10.14 -28.54
C ALA A 45 -6.72 -8.79 -27.83
N ALA A 46 -7.23 -8.78 -26.60
CA ALA A 46 -7.28 -7.58 -25.77
C ALA A 46 -5.89 -7.05 -25.43
N MET A 47 -4.95 -7.92 -25.07
CA MET A 47 -3.58 -7.51 -24.79
C MET A 47 -2.89 -6.89 -26.01
N ALA A 48 -3.15 -7.40 -27.21
CA ALA A 48 -2.68 -6.81 -28.45
C ALA A 48 -3.28 -5.41 -28.67
N ALA A 49 -4.58 -5.25 -28.43
CA ALA A 49 -5.25 -3.96 -28.53
C ALA A 49 -4.76 -2.94 -27.48
N TYR A 50 -4.59 -3.35 -26.22
CA TYR A 50 -4.00 -2.53 -25.16
C TYR A 50 -2.61 -2.04 -25.55
N THR A 51 -1.77 -2.93 -26.09
CA THR A 51 -0.41 -2.59 -26.56
C THR A 51 -0.46 -1.59 -27.73
N GLN A 52 -1.39 -1.77 -28.68
CA GLN A 52 -1.57 -0.85 -29.80
C GLN A 52 -2.03 0.55 -29.37
N LEU A 53 -2.89 0.62 -28.35
CA LEU A 53 -3.42 1.87 -27.79
C LEU A 53 -2.46 2.54 -26.80
N GLY A 54 -1.37 1.87 -26.41
CA GLY A 54 -0.42 2.39 -25.43
C GLY A 54 -0.94 2.38 -23.98
N ILE A 55 -1.94 1.55 -23.69
CA ILE A 55 -2.50 1.39 -22.35
C ILE A 55 -1.93 0.11 -21.73
N LEU A 56 -1.39 0.20 -20.53
CA LEU A 56 -0.80 -0.94 -19.83
C LEU A 56 -1.88 -1.79 -19.16
N ALA A 57 -1.88 -3.08 -19.45
CA ALA A 57 -2.75 -4.07 -18.83
C ALA A 57 -1.98 -5.34 -18.45
N PHE A 58 -2.48 -6.09 -17.47
CA PHE A 58 -1.92 -7.37 -17.04
C PHE A 58 -2.77 -8.53 -17.56
N ALA A 59 -2.12 -9.50 -18.20
CA ALA A 59 -2.77 -10.74 -18.61
C ALA A 59 -2.72 -11.77 -17.48
N ILE A 60 -3.88 -12.31 -17.10
CA ILE A 60 -3.98 -13.38 -16.12
C ILE A 60 -4.49 -14.64 -16.83
N TYR A 61 -3.56 -15.58 -17.06
CA TYR A 61 -3.82 -16.84 -17.73
C TYR A 61 -3.38 -18.03 -16.88
N GLY A 62 -4.31 -18.97 -16.66
CA GLY A 62 -4.01 -20.23 -15.97
C GLY A 62 -3.21 -21.17 -16.85
N HIS A 63 -2.24 -21.89 -16.28
CA HIS A 63 -1.43 -22.84 -17.04
C HIS A 63 -2.26 -24.01 -17.57
N ASP A 64 -3.18 -24.51 -16.74
CA ASP A 64 -3.95 -25.70 -17.02
C ASP A 64 -5.28 -25.38 -17.70
N VAL A 65 -5.68 -26.30 -18.55
CA VAL A 65 -6.99 -26.30 -19.22
C VAL A 65 -8.09 -26.55 -18.18
N GLN A 66 -9.13 -25.71 -18.19
CA GLN A 66 -10.27 -25.83 -17.29
C GLN A 66 -11.59 -26.05 -18.07
N ASN A 67 -12.48 -26.87 -17.52
CA ASN A 67 -13.87 -26.98 -17.99
C ASN A 67 -14.70 -25.79 -17.47
N ALA A 68 -15.87 -25.58 -18.05
CA ALA A 68 -16.70 -24.40 -17.73
C ALA A 68 -17.12 -24.29 -16.25
N ASP A 69 -17.25 -25.43 -15.56
CA ASP A 69 -17.73 -25.50 -14.16
C ASP A 69 -16.59 -25.66 -13.14
N ASP A 70 -15.34 -25.66 -13.59
CA ASP A 70 -14.18 -25.86 -12.71
C ASP A 70 -13.91 -24.63 -11.83
N ALA A 71 -13.42 -24.87 -10.61
CA ALA A 71 -13.00 -23.81 -9.71
C ALA A 71 -11.73 -23.10 -10.20
N LEU A 72 -11.49 -21.88 -9.71
CA LEU A 72 -10.28 -21.13 -10.02
C LEU A 72 -9.03 -21.90 -9.57
N THR A 73 -8.04 -22.04 -10.44
CA THR A 73 -6.75 -22.64 -10.09
C THR A 73 -5.95 -21.74 -9.15
N ASP A 74 -5.04 -22.35 -8.39
CA ASP A 74 -4.20 -21.64 -7.41
C ASP A 74 -3.29 -20.59 -8.07
N ASP A 75 -2.81 -20.85 -9.29
CA ASP A 75 -1.94 -19.92 -10.03
C ASP A 75 -2.67 -18.64 -10.46
N VAL A 76 -3.91 -18.78 -10.96
CA VAL A 76 -4.78 -17.64 -11.31
C VAL A 76 -5.18 -16.88 -10.04
N SER A 77 -5.56 -17.59 -8.99
CA SER A 77 -5.89 -17.01 -7.68
C SER A 77 -4.74 -16.16 -7.14
N ALA A 78 -3.52 -16.69 -7.17
CA ALA A 78 -2.33 -15.97 -6.73
C ALA A 78 -2.06 -14.70 -7.55
N ARG A 79 -2.26 -14.75 -8.88
CA ARG A 79 -2.08 -13.59 -9.77
C ARG A 79 -3.13 -12.51 -9.54
N ILE A 80 -4.40 -12.89 -9.37
CA ILE A 80 -5.48 -11.95 -9.03
C ILE A 80 -5.19 -11.27 -7.70
N LEU A 81 -4.80 -12.03 -6.67
CA LEU A 81 -4.46 -11.46 -5.36
C LEU A 81 -3.24 -10.54 -5.44
N SER A 82 -2.22 -10.90 -6.22
CA SER A 82 -1.04 -10.05 -6.43
C SER A 82 -1.41 -8.74 -7.13
N PHE A 83 -2.18 -8.81 -8.22
CA PHE A 83 -2.69 -7.64 -8.93
C PHE A 83 -3.54 -6.76 -8.00
N GLY A 84 -4.51 -7.35 -7.29
CA GLY A 84 -5.38 -6.62 -6.38
C GLY A 84 -4.61 -5.91 -5.28
N ARG A 85 -3.61 -6.56 -4.68
CA ARG A 85 -2.75 -5.94 -3.65
C ARG A 85 -1.95 -4.77 -4.20
N ALA A 86 -1.34 -4.93 -5.39
CA ALA A 86 -0.55 -3.88 -6.02
C ALA A 86 -1.43 -2.69 -6.44
N ALA A 87 -2.56 -2.97 -7.08
CA ALA A 87 -3.56 -1.98 -7.48
C ALA A 87 -4.09 -1.19 -6.28
N LEU A 88 -4.42 -1.87 -5.17
CA LEU A 88 -4.85 -1.21 -3.95
C LEU A 88 -3.76 -0.32 -3.36
N ALA A 89 -2.50 -0.75 -3.35
CA ALA A 89 -1.40 0.08 -2.87
C ALA A 89 -1.27 1.37 -3.69
N VAL A 90 -1.34 1.29 -5.02
CA VAL A 90 -1.34 2.46 -5.91
C VAL A 90 -2.55 3.37 -5.64
N GLY A 91 -3.74 2.79 -5.56
CA GLY A 91 -4.97 3.53 -5.27
C GLY A 91 -4.97 4.24 -3.92
N LEU A 92 -4.39 3.62 -2.89
CA LEU A 92 -4.32 4.17 -1.54
C LEU A 92 -3.36 5.35 -1.43
N MET A 93 -2.29 5.37 -2.23
CA MET A 93 -1.32 6.48 -2.28
C MET A 93 -1.87 7.69 -3.03
N ARG A 94 -2.68 7.47 -4.09
CA ARG A 94 -3.21 8.55 -4.92
C ARG A 94 -3.98 9.58 -4.08
N VAL A 95 -3.77 10.86 -4.35
CA VAL A 95 -4.39 12.01 -3.66
C VAL A 95 -3.97 12.15 -2.19
N ARG A 96 -3.10 11.30 -1.65
CA ARG A 96 -2.55 11.45 -0.30
C ARG A 96 -1.42 12.47 -0.27
N SER A 97 -1.12 12.94 0.93
CA SER A 97 -0.04 13.90 1.17
C SER A 97 1.14 13.24 1.85
N TYR A 98 2.34 13.50 1.35
CA TYR A 98 3.59 13.33 2.08
C TYR A 98 3.85 14.59 2.92
N LEU A 99 3.94 14.45 4.25
CA LEU A 99 4.21 15.56 5.15
C LEU A 99 5.69 15.57 5.53
N ALA A 100 6.42 16.57 5.04
CA ALA A 100 7.77 16.88 5.46
C ALA A 100 7.74 17.76 6.71
N MET A 101 8.29 17.24 7.81
CA MET A 101 8.48 17.99 9.05
C MET A 101 9.94 18.40 9.16
N GLY A 102 10.21 19.68 8.97
CA GLY A 102 11.56 20.20 8.74
C GLY A 102 12.02 20.00 7.30
N THR A 103 13.34 20.06 7.09
CA THR A 103 13.97 20.02 5.76
C THR A 103 14.95 18.86 5.63
N VAL A 104 16.23 19.12 5.36
CA VAL A 104 17.26 18.11 5.17
C VAL A 104 17.88 17.75 6.52
N SER A 105 17.95 16.46 6.83
CA SER A 105 18.67 15.97 8.01
C SER A 105 20.12 15.66 7.64
N MET A 106 21.07 16.42 8.19
CA MET A 106 22.52 16.15 8.13
C MET A 106 23.07 15.87 6.72
N GLY A 107 22.51 16.48 5.68
CA GLY A 107 22.94 16.28 4.29
C GLY A 107 22.55 14.93 3.67
N ILE A 108 21.61 14.19 4.26
CA ILE A 108 21.15 12.91 3.74
C ILE A 108 20.29 13.14 2.49
N ALA A 109 20.70 12.50 1.38
CA ALA A 109 20.05 12.63 0.08
C ALA A 109 18.53 12.33 0.11
N GLY A 110 18.12 11.29 0.85
CA GLY A 110 16.71 10.90 0.96
C GLY A 110 15.81 11.89 1.70
N CYS A 111 16.37 12.88 2.40
CA CYS A 111 15.59 13.94 3.03
C CYS A 111 15.19 15.07 2.06
N HIS A 112 15.80 15.12 0.87
CA HIS A 112 15.35 16.00 -0.19
C HIS A 112 14.03 15.47 -0.73
N VAL A 113 12.94 16.19 -0.46
CA VAL A 113 11.60 15.77 -0.87
C VAL A 113 11.49 15.82 -2.40
N PRO A 114 11.26 14.67 -3.07
CA PRO A 114 11.18 14.64 -4.52
C PRO A 114 9.75 14.93 -4.97
N GLU A 115 9.32 16.19 -4.88
CA GLU A 115 7.93 16.63 -5.16
C GLU A 115 7.42 16.13 -6.50
N GLN A 116 8.19 16.34 -7.57
CA GLN A 116 7.82 15.96 -8.92
C GLN A 116 7.62 14.45 -9.04
N ALA A 117 8.48 13.64 -8.39
CA ALA A 117 8.34 12.19 -8.43
C ALA A 117 7.11 11.72 -7.65
N LEU A 118 6.81 12.32 -6.49
CA LEU A 118 5.62 12.01 -5.71
C LEU A 118 4.33 12.34 -6.48
N GLN A 119 4.32 13.45 -7.21
CA GLN A 119 3.17 13.85 -8.02
C GLN A 119 3.02 12.99 -9.28
N ASP A 120 4.09 12.82 -10.07
CA ASP A 120 4.01 12.16 -11.37
C ASP A 120 3.84 10.65 -11.26
N TYR A 121 4.52 10.00 -10.31
CA TYR A 121 4.49 8.54 -10.19
C TYR A 121 3.44 8.05 -9.21
N LEU A 122 3.25 8.74 -8.08
CA LEU A 122 2.35 8.28 -7.02
C LEU A 122 1.04 9.05 -6.95
N GLY A 123 0.89 10.14 -7.72
CA GLY A 123 -0.28 11.02 -7.63
C GLY A 123 -0.45 11.64 -6.25
N MET A 124 0.63 11.79 -5.50
CA MET A 124 0.67 12.34 -4.15
C MET A 124 0.95 13.85 -4.15
N ARG A 125 0.64 14.51 -3.04
CA ARG A 125 0.97 15.92 -2.79
C ARG A 125 2.07 16.03 -1.74
N SER A 126 2.91 17.05 -1.84
CA SER A 126 3.86 17.36 -0.77
C SER A 126 3.30 18.47 0.13
N GLN A 127 3.44 18.29 1.45
CA GLN A 127 3.12 19.29 2.46
C GLN A 127 4.35 19.53 3.33
N TYR A 128 4.52 20.77 3.79
CA TYR A 128 5.68 21.19 4.54
C TYR A 128 5.24 21.89 5.82
N ILE A 129 5.82 21.45 6.94
CA ILE A 129 5.76 22.19 8.20
C ILE A 129 7.18 22.27 8.76
N ASP A 130 7.55 23.43 9.28
CA ASP A 130 8.81 23.55 10.01
C ASP A 130 8.67 22.93 11.42
N MET A 131 9.78 22.44 11.98
CA MET A 131 9.78 21.82 13.30
C MET A 131 9.39 22.79 14.44
N VAL A 132 9.44 24.11 14.22
CA VAL A 132 8.88 25.09 15.17
C VAL A 132 7.40 24.87 15.43
N GLU A 133 6.63 24.31 14.47
CA GLU A 133 5.22 23.99 14.68
C GLU A 133 5.04 22.90 15.74
N LEU A 134 5.94 21.93 15.81
CA LEU A 134 5.91 20.91 16.85
C LEU A 134 6.19 21.53 18.23
N GLY A 135 7.21 22.39 18.32
CA GLY A 135 7.52 23.14 19.55
C GLY A 135 6.36 24.04 20.00
N ARG A 136 5.66 24.68 19.05
CA ARG A 136 4.47 25.50 19.30
C ARG A 136 3.33 24.66 19.86
N ARG A 137 3.04 23.49 19.27
CA ARG A 137 1.96 22.60 19.75
C ARG A 137 2.20 22.09 21.16
N ILE A 138 3.44 21.75 21.49
CA ILE A 138 3.81 21.30 22.84
C ILE A 138 3.63 22.45 23.85
N THR A 139 4.25 23.60 23.57
CA THR A 139 4.26 24.75 24.50
C THR A 139 2.87 25.35 24.70
N ALA A 140 2.06 25.42 23.64
CA ALA A 140 0.71 25.98 23.68
C ALA A 140 -0.38 24.94 24.06
N GLY A 141 -0.02 23.69 24.36
CA GLY A 141 -0.99 22.66 24.76
C GLY A 141 -1.95 22.21 23.66
N ILE A 142 -1.52 22.22 22.40
CA ILE A 142 -2.36 21.89 21.23
C ILE A 142 -2.25 20.40 20.93
N TYR A 143 -2.87 19.60 21.80
CA TYR A 143 -3.02 18.15 21.68
C TYR A 143 -4.14 17.68 22.62
N ASP A 144 -4.58 16.43 22.51
CA ASP A 144 -5.55 15.87 23.44
C ASP A 144 -4.88 15.56 24.79
N HIS A 145 -5.22 16.33 25.82
CA HIS A 145 -4.67 16.16 27.16
C HIS A 145 -5.17 14.89 27.88
N VAL A 146 -6.33 14.36 27.51
CA VAL A 146 -6.86 13.10 28.07
C VAL A 146 -6.08 11.94 27.47
N GLU A 147 -5.93 11.92 26.14
CA GLU A 147 -5.11 10.94 25.44
C GLU A 147 -3.67 10.95 25.95
N TRP A 148 -3.10 12.14 26.19
CA TRP A 148 -1.76 12.27 26.76
C TRP A 148 -1.61 11.60 28.14
N LYS A 149 -2.55 11.80 29.07
CA LYS A 149 -2.51 11.16 30.40
C LYS A 149 -2.57 9.63 30.28
N TRP A 150 -3.41 9.14 29.38
CA TRP A 150 -3.57 7.71 29.12
C TRP A 150 -2.30 7.12 28.51
N ALA A 151 -1.74 7.79 27.50
CA ALA A 151 -0.48 7.40 26.86
C ALA A 151 0.66 7.34 27.89
N MET A 152 0.78 8.34 28.78
CA MET A 152 1.81 8.34 29.83
C MET A 152 1.66 7.19 30.82
N ALA A 153 0.44 6.91 31.28
CA ALA A 153 0.18 5.77 32.17
C ALA A 153 0.54 4.43 31.50
N TRP A 154 0.18 4.28 30.23
CA TRP A 154 0.51 3.09 29.44
C TRP A 154 2.03 2.94 29.25
N VAL A 155 2.74 4.02 28.93
CA VAL A 155 4.21 4.03 28.79
C VAL A 155 4.86 3.61 30.11
N SER A 156 4.44 4.18 31.24
CA SER A 156 4.99 3.83 32.56
C SER A 156 4.76 2.37 32.95
N ALA A 157 3.65 1.77 32.53
CA ALA A 157 3.34 0.38 32.82
C ALA A 157 4.03 -0.62 31.86
N SER A 158 4.21 -0.24 30.59
CA SER A 158 4.57 -1.17 29.50
C SER A 158 6.00 -1.02 29.00
N VAL A 159 6.57 0.19 29.07
CA VAL A 159 7.91 0.47 28.56
C VAL A 159 8.90 0.33 29.70
N ARG A 160 9.68 -0.75 29.68
CA ARG A 160 10.77 -0.94 30.64
C ARG A 160 11.90 0.03 30.32
N THR A 161 12.16 0.97 31.21
CA THR A 161 13.30 1.89 31.11
C THR A 161 14.54 1.22 31.68
N GLU A 162 15.54 0.97 30.84
CA GLU A 162 16.89 0.62 31.28
C GLU A 162 17.70 1.89 31.58
N ILE A 163 18.65 1.77 32.50
CA ILE A 163 19.52 2.86 32.96
C ILE A 163 20.39 3.34 31.78
N ARG A 164 20.36 4.65 31.52
CA ARG A 164 21.19 5.26 30.48
C ARG A 164 22.52 5.73 31.07
N LEU A 165 23.62 5.22 30.52
CA LEU A 165 24.98 5.71 30.77
C LEU A 165 25.15 7.08 30.09
N THR A 166 24.75 8.15 30.77
CA THR A 166 25.33 9.47 30.54
C THR A 166 26.58 9.58 31.41
N SER A 167 27.69 10.08 30.85
CA SER A 167 29.00 10.14 31.50
C SER A 167 28.97 10.84 32.86
N SER A 168 28.76 10.06 33.92
CA SER A 168 29.43 10.03 35.23
C SER A 168 28.55 9.18 36.17
N THR A 169 29.06 8.00 36.55
CA THR A 169 28.42 6.99 37.41
C THR A 169 27.62 5.91 36.67
N ALA A 170 28.36 4.99 36.05
CA ALA A 170 27.85 3.68 35.67
C ALA A 170 27.75 2.80 36.93
N MET A 171 26.55 2.41 37.37
CA MET A 171 26.37 1.27 38.26
C MET A 171 25.68 0.15 37.48
N LEU A 172 26.44 -0.91 37.22
CA LEU A 172 26.00 -2.12 36.51
C LEU A 172 24.90 -2.83 37.27
N THR A 173 23.79 -3.15 36.60
CA THR A 173 23.09 -4.43 36.83
C THR A 173 22.64 -5.02 35.49
N SER A 174 22.69 -6.35 35.44
CA SER A 174 22.71 -7.25 34.28
C SER A 174 21.60 -7.06 33.23
N VAL A 175 22.00 -7.08 31.96
CA VAL A 175 21.13 -7.16 30.79
C VAL A 175 20.66 -8.61 30.58
N ASN A 176 19.35 -8.84 30.60
CA ASN A 176 18.74 -10.06 30.04
C ASN A 176 18.01 -9.67 28.75
N SER A 177 18.49 -10.20 27.62
CA SER A 177 18.00 -9.93 26.26
C SER A 177 16.53 -10.31 26.07
N TRP A 178 15.70 -9.42 25.50
CA TRP A 178 14.37 -9.79 25.00
C TRP A 178 13.95 -9.06 23.73
N SER A 179 13.31 -9.81 22.84
CA SER A 179 12.78 -9.40 21.54
C SER A 179 11.31 -8.95 21.65
N ILE A 180 10.94 -7.96 20.83
CA ILE A 180 9.56 -7.52 20.64
C ILE A 180 8.79 -8.62 19.91
N ARG A 181 7.84 -9.26 20.59
CA ARG A 181 6.77 -10.03 19.93
C ARG A 181 5.68 -9.06 19.49
N SER A 182 5.51 -8.94 18.18
CA SER A 182 4.50 -8.11 17.53
C SER A 182 3.10 -8.72 17.65
N ARG A 183 2.15 -7.98 18.24
CA ARG A 183 0.73 -8.03 17.89
C ARG A 183 0.18 -6.61 17.95
N TRP A 184 0.28 -5.91 16.82
CA TRP A 184 -0.43 -4.65 16.59
C TRP A 184 -1.71 -4.97 15.82
N CYS A 185 -2.79 -5.27 16.54
CA CYS A 185 -4.15 -5.16 16.03
C CYS A 185 -5.12 -5.29 17.22
N TRP A 186 -5.76 -4.20 17.59
CA TRP A 186 -6.92 -4.21 18.49
C TRP A 186 -8.14 -3.84 17.65
N LEU A 187 -8.83 -4.84 17.09
CA LEU A 187 -10.26 -4.71 16.85
C LEU A 187 -10.96 -5.02 18.18
N PRO A 188 -12.07 -4.35 18.51
CA PRO A 188 -12.80 -4.64 19.73
C PRO A 188 -13.47 -6.01 19.60
N GLU A 189 -13.08 -6.97 20.44
CA GLU A 189 -13.85 -8.19 20.64
C GLU A 189 -15.17 -7.78 21.31
N THR A 190 -16.27 -7.87 20.56
CA THR A 190 -17.62 -7.76 21.10
C THR A 190 -17.96 -9.04 21.85
N SER A 191 -18.18 -8.89 23.16
CA SER A 191 -18.97 -9.72 24.11
C SER A 191 -18.93 -11.24 23.98
#